data_AF-A0A0N7L7I6-F1
#
_entry.id   AF-A0A0N7L7I6-F1
#
_cell.length_a   1.000
_cell.length_b   1.000
_cell.length_c   1.000
_cell.angle_alpha   90.00
_cell.angle_beta   90.00
_cell.angle_gamma   90.00
#
_symmetry.space_group_name_H-M   'P 1'
#
loop_
_entity.id
_entity.type
_entity.pdbx_description
1 polymer ?
#
loop_
_entity_poly.entity_id
_entity_poly.type
_entity_poly.pdbx_seq_one_letter_code
_entity_poly.pdbx_strand_id
1 'polypeptide(L)'
;MLPMIKLGGLVARTLTKPLARVVKSRSKAHPLLNATCEHLGQQQHRMSMKLHMGFRGISNYTIKPLPADQAVEHGADLIGELLIFSVALGVASLEYSRSAATARLKEAKQKELQLQEERELEARFEYLESQVVWLENCLMAITKIIENEIGTRLEVLVTEDKRYKEKEIMKLKPLRAHRREQQNLDMHVGVDIDDKVAEGATSSIAKVWATTYNAVSGLFK
;
A
#
# COMPACT_ATOMS: atom_id res chain seq x y z
N MET A 1 -3.99 18.30 -16.66
CA MET A 1 -5.24 18.30 -17.48
C MET A 1 -5.99 19.63 -17.29
N LEU A 2 -5.41 20.76 -17.70
CA LEU A 2 -6.00 22.11 -17.62
C LEU A 2 -6.07 22.92 -18.95
N PRO A 3 -5.70 22.42 -20.16
CA PRO A 3 -5.72 23.25 -21.36
C PRO A 3 -7.10 23.40 -22.02
N MET A 4 -8.01 22.42 -21.92
CA MET A 4 -9.28 22.45 -22.68
C MET A 4 -10.28 23.51 -22.20
N ILE A 5 -10.40 23.75 -20.89
CA ILE A 5 -11.36 24.76 -20.35
C ILE A 5 -10.95 26.17 -20.80
N LYS A 6 -9.64 26.45 -20.86
CA LYS A 6 -9.10 27.73 -21.32
C LYS A 6 -9.21 27.88 -22.85
N LEU A 7 -9.05 26.79 -23.61
CA LEU A 7 -9.29 26.78 -25.05
C LEU A 7 -10.77 26.96 -25.40
N GLY A 8 -11.69 26.34 -24.66
CA GLY A 8 -13.14 26.50 -24.85
C GLY A 8 -13.58 27.96 -24.68
N GLY A 9 -13.06 28.66 -23.66
CA GLY A 9 -13.33 30.09 -23.46
C GLY A 9 -12.80 30.97 -24.59
N LEU A 10 -11.66 30.61 -25.20
CA LEU A 10 -11.05 31.35 -26.30
C LEU A 10 -11.82 31.12 -27.62
N VAL A 11 -12.22 29.88 -27.90
CA VAL A 11 -12.99 29.50 -29.10
C VAL A 11 -14.38 30.12 -29.08
N ALA A 12 -15.05 30.09 -27.93
CA ALA A 12 -16.32 30.79 -27.74
C ALA A 12 -16.17 32.29 -28.06
N ARG A 13 -15.17 32.97 -27.48
CA ARG A 13 -15.01 34.41 -27.69
C ARG A 13 -14.58 34.79 -29.12
N THR A 14 -13.88 33.91 -29.82
CA THR A 14 -13.31 34.17 -31.16
C THR A 14 -14.30 33.84 -32.28
N LEU A 15 -15.21 32.88 -32.09
CA LEU A 15 -16.14 32.44 -33.13
C LEU A 15 -17.55 33.07 -33.01
N THR A 16 -17.98 33.51 -31.82
CA THR A 16 -19.33 34.08 -31.62
C THR A 16 -19.59 35.33 -32.48
N LYS A 17 -18.61 36.24 -32.63
CA LYS A 17 -18.81 37.49 -33.40
C LYS A 17 -18.78 37.33 -34.93
N PRO A 18 -17.82 36.59 -35.54
CA PRO A 18 -17.80 36.44 -37.00
C PRO A 18 -18.90 35.50 -37.51
N LEU A 19 -19.27 34.45 -36.74
CA LEU A 19 -20.25 33.47 -37.20
C LEU A 19 -21.68 34.02 -37.14
N ALA A 20 -22.03 34.75 -36.07
CA ALA A 20 -23.26 35.52 -35.98
C ALA A 20 -23.48 36.41 -37.22
N ARG A 21 -22.42 37.11 -37.66
CA ARG A 21 -22.48 37.99 -38.85
C ARG A 21 -22.72 37.22 -40.16
N VAL A 22 -22.14 36.03 -40.31
CA VAL A 22 -22.31 35.19 -41.53
C VAL A 22 -23.68 34.55 -41.57
N VAL A 23 -24.16 34.01 -40.44
CA VAL A 23 -25.51 33.42 -40.39
C VAL A 23 -26.57 34.51 -40.56
N LYS A 24 -26.36 35.71 -39.98
CA LYS A 24 -27.24 36.88 -40.16
C LYS A 24 -27.28 37.40 -41.61
N SER A 25 -26.16 37.36 -42.35
CA SER A 25 -26.16 37.79 -43.76
C SER A 25 -26.80 36.74 -44.68
N ARG A 26 -26.60 35.45 -44.39
CA ARG A 26 -27.17 34.32 -45.13
C ARG A 26 -28.66 34.11 -44.88
N SER A 27 -29.15 34.36 -43.66
CA SER A 27 -30.58 34.20 -43.32
C SER A 27 -31.47 35.23 -44.02
N LYS A 28 -30.93 36.41 -44.35
CA LYS A 28 -31.64 37.40 -45.18
C LYS A 28 -31.70 37.02 -46.66
N ALA A 29 -30.79 36.17 -47.13
CA ALA A 29 -30.70 35.76 -48.53
C ALA A 29 -31.49 34.48 -48.85
N HIS A 30 -31.63 33.55 -47.89
CA HIS A 30 -32.33 32.27 -48.11
C HIS A 30 -33.64 32.16 -47.32
N PRO A 31 -34.79 31.94 -47.97
CA PRO A 31 -36.11 31.92 -47.31
C PRO A 31 -36.30 30.74 -46.35
N LEU A 32 -35.71 29.56 -46.65
CA LEU A 32 -35.77 28.39 -45.77
C LEU A 32 -34.99 28.61 -44.46
N LEU A 33 -33.82 29.24 -44.55
CA LEU A 33 -33.02 29.57 -43.38
C LEU A 33 -33.69 30.68 -42.57
N ASN A 34 -34.32 31.64 -43.23
CA ASN A 34 -35.09 32.70 -42.57
C ASN A 34 -36.21 32.11 -41.69
N ALA A 35 -37.06 31.25 -42.28
CA ALA A 35 -38.16 30.62 -41.55
C ALA A 35 -37.69 29.74 -40.38
N THR A 36 -36.56 29.02 -40.57
CA THR A 36 -35.97 28.19 -39.52
C THR A 36 -35.40 29.05 -38.38
N CYS A 37 -34.66 30.11 -38.72
CA CYS A 37 -34.14 31.07 -37.73
C CYS A 37 -35.27 31.80 -37.00
N GLU A 38 -36.34 32.18 -37.69
CA GLU A 38 -37.51 32.81 -37.08
C GLU A 38 -38.14 31.88 -36.04
N HIS A 39 -38.39 30.61 -36.40
CA HIS A 39 -38.94 29.63 -35.48
C HIS A 39 -38.05 29.43 -34.25
N LEU A 40 -36.74 29.26 -34.47
CA LEU A 40 -35.76 29.07 -33.39
C LEU A 40 -35.64 30.30 -32.49
N GLY A 41 -35.64 31.51 -33.06
CA GLY A 41 -35.61 32.75 -32.29
C GLY A 41 -36.87 32.95 -31.44
N GLN A 42 -38.05 32.63 -31.98
CA GLN A 42 -39.29 32.66 -31.21
C GLN A 42 -39.29 31.59 -30.11
N GLN A 43 -38.77 30.40 -30.38
CA GLN A 43 -38.64 29.33 -29.39
C GLN A 43 -37.67 29.73 -28.27
N GLN A 44 -36.51 30.29 -28.61
CA GLN A 44 -35.52 30.80 -27.66
C GLN A 44 -36.14 31.89 -26.77
N HIS A 45 -36.87 32.84 -27.35
CA HIS A 45 -37.54 33.88 -26.58
C HIS A 45 -38.59 33.31 -25.64
N ARG A 46 -39.44 32.40 -26.13
CA ARG A 46 -40.46 31.73 -25.32
C ARG A 46 -39.84 30.94 -24.18
N MET A 47 -38.76 30.22 -24.43
CA MET A 47 -38.04 29.46 -23.42
C MET A 47 -37.41 30.39 -22.37
N SER A 48 -36.74 31.46 -22.80
CA SER A 48 -36.15 32.45 -21.90
C SER A 48 -37.22 33.09 -21.01
N MET A 49 -38.36 33.47 -21.57
CA MET A 49 -39.45 34.08 -20.81
C MET A 49 -40.09 33.07 -19.84
N LYS A 50 -40.29 31.83 -20.28
CA LYS A 50 -40.80 30.74 -19.42
C LYS A 50 -39.87 30.47 -18.24
N LEU A 51 -38.56 30.39 -18.47
CA LEU A 51 -37.58 30.17 -17.41
C LEU A 51 -37.51 31.35 -16.44
N HIS A 52 -37.50 32.57 -16.97
CA HIS A 52 -37.44 33.79 -16.15
C HIS A 52 -38.68 33.97 -15.28
N MET A 53 -39.87 33.71 -15.85
CA MET A 53 -41.14 33.77 -15.11
C MET A 53 -41.29 32.58 -14.16
N GLY A 54 -40.83 31.39 -14.54
CA GLY A 54 -40.81 30.20 -13.71
C GLY A 54 -39.91 30.36 -12.48
N PHE A 55 -38.72 30.95 -12.65
CA PHE A 55 -37.82 31.27 -11.54
C PHE A 55 -38.44 32.30 -10.57
N ARG A 56 -39.27 33.22 -11.10
CA ARG A 56 -40.00 34.22 -10.32
C ARG A 56 -41.33 33.70 -9.72
N GLY A 57 -41.72 32.46 -10.01
CA GLY A 57 -42.95 31.84 -9.50
C GLY A 57 -44.26 32.44 -10.06
N ILE A 58 -44.20 33.22 -11.14
CA ILE A 58 -45.39 33.88 -11.73
C ILE A 58 -45.95 32.94 -12.81
N SER A 59 -47.13 32.34 -12.58
CA SER A 59 -47.73 31.37 -13.52
C SER A 59 -48.66 31.98 -14.57
N ASN A 60 -49.20 33.18 -14.32
CA ASN A 60 -50.12 33.87 -15.23
C ASN A 60 -49.39 34.95 -16.03
N TYR A 61 -48.95 34.60 -17.25
CA TYR A 61 -48.34 35.56 -18.17
C TYR A 61 -48.65 35.19 -19.62
N THR A 62 -48.77 36.21 -20.48
CA THR A 62 -48.90 36.04 -21.94
C THR A 62 -47.62 36.51 -22.60
N ILE A 63 -46.91 35.61 -23.28
CA ILE A 63 -45.68 35.94 -24.00
C ILE A 63 -46.05 36.54 -25.35
N LYS A 64 -45.75 37.83 -25.56
CA LYS A 64 -45.90 38.47 -26.86
C LYS A 64 -44.81 37.97 -27.82
N PRO A 65 -45.15 37.59 -29.08
CA PRO A 65 -44.13 37.21 -30.06
C PRO A 65 -43.23 38.39 -30.42
N LEU A 66 -41.97 38.09 -30.72
CA LEU A 66 -41.01 39.10 -31.21
C LEU A 66 -41.33 39.49 -32.66
N PRO A 67 -40.91 40.69 -33.10
CA PRO A 67 -40.93 41.02 -34.52
C PRO A 67 -40.03 40.06 -35.31
N ALA A 68 -40.47 39.69 -36.51
CA ALA A 68 -39.82 38.66 -37.33
C ALA A 68 -38.32 38.91 -37.53
N ASP A 69 -37.92 40.16 -37.80
CA ASP A 69 -36.51 40.52 -37.99
C ASP A 69 -35.62 40.24 -36.76
N GLN A 70 -36.14 40.47 -35.55
CA GLN A 70 -35.39 40.20 -34.31
C GLN A 70 -35.36 38.71 -33.98
N ALA A 71 -36.45 37.98 -34.27
CA ALA A 71 -36.48 36.53 -34.10
C ALA A 71 -35.44 35.85 -35.01
N VAL A 72 -35.34 36.28 -36.27
CA VAL A 72 -34.34 35.76 -37.21
C VAL A 72 -32.91 36.04 -36.74
N GLU A 73 -32.65 37.21 -36.15
CA GLU A 73 -31.34 37.56 -35.60
C GLU A 73 -30.95 36.64 -34.43
N HIS A 74 -31.85 36.46 -33.45
CA HIS A 74 -31.58 35.56 -32.32
C HIS A 74 -31.42 34.10 -32.75
N GLY A 75 -32.24 33.62 -33.69
CA GLY A 75 -32.10 32.27 -34.24
C GLY A 75 -30.79 32.06 -34.99
N ALA A 76 -30.31 33.08 -35.72
CA ALA A 76 -29.03 33.04 -36.41
C ALA A 76 -27.84 32.95 -35.42
N ASP A 77 -27.88 33.72 -34.33
CA ASP A 77 -26.87 33.67 -33.28
C ASP A 77 -26.84 32.29 -32.60
N LEU A 78 -28.01 31.73 -32.27
CA LEU A 78 -28.12 30.42 -31.62
C LEU A 78 -27.60 29.28 -32.50
N ILE A 79 -27.88 29.29 -33.80
CA ILE A 79 -27.32 28.30 -34.74
C ILE A 79 -25.80 28.41 -34.80
N GLY A 80 -25.27 29.64 -34.86
CA GLY A 80 -23.83 29.87 -34.87
C GLY A 80 -23.16 29.30 -33.61
N GLU A 81 -23.70 29.61 -32.44
CA GLU A 81 -23.21 29.09 -31.17
C GLU A 81 -23.27 27.56 -31.11
N LEU A 82 -24.40 26.94 -31.50
CA LEU A 82 -24.55 25.49 -31.52
C LEU A 82 -23.55 24.78 -32.44
N LEU A 83 -23.24 25.36 -33.60
CA LEU A 83 -22.23 24.79 -34.51
C LEU A 83 -20.84 24.81 -33.88
N ILE A 84 -20.46 25.91 -33.23
CA ILE A 84 -19.18 26.03 -32.54
C ILE A 84 -19.10 25.03 -31.38
N PHE A 85 -20.17 24.96 -30.56
CA PHE A 85 -20.25 24.02 -29.45
C PHE A 85 -20.22 22.57 -29.93
N SER A 86 -20.88 22.24 -31.04
CA SER A 86 -20.87 20.90 -31.62
C SER A 86 -19.47 20.48 -32.05
N VAL A 87 -18.74 21.35 -32.74
CA VAL A 87 -17.35 21.07 -33.16
C VAL A 87 -16.45 20.93 -31.93
N ALA A 88 -16.54 21.84 -30.96
CA ALA A 88 -15.75 21.78 -29.73
C ALA A 88 -16.04 20.51 -28.91
N LEU A 89 -17.32 20.14 -28.76
CA LEU A 89 -17.74 18.93 -28.06
C LEU A 89 -17.31 17.66 -28.81
N GLY A 90 -17.39 17.67 -30.15
CA GLY A 90 -16.92 16.57 -30.99
C GLY A 90 -15.43 16.32 -30.80
N VAL A 91 -14.59 17.35 -30.88
CA VAL A 91 -13.15 17.24 -30.63
C VAL A 91 -12.86 16.77 -29.20
N ALA A 92 -13.49 17.38 -28.21
CA ALA A 92 -13.32 17.01 -26.81
C ALA A 92 -13.73 15.55 -26.53
N SER A 93 -14.82 15.08 -27.15
CA SER A 93 -15.29 13.70 -27.02
C SER A 93 -14.31 12.70 -27.65
N LEU A 94 -13.78 13.02 -28.82
CA LEU A 94 -12.75 12.20 -29.48
C LEU A 94 -11.46 12.14 -28.66
N GLU A 95 -10.99 13.28 -28.16
CA GLU A 95 -9.81 13.33 -27.29
C GLU A 95 -10.04 12.56 -25.98
N TYR A 96 -11.22 12.66 -25.39
CA TYR A 96 -11.59 11.92 -24.19
C TYR A 96 -11.57 10.40 -24.44
N SER A 97 -12.19 9.96 -25.54
CA SER A 97 -12.21 8.54 -25.92
C SER A 97 -10.79 7.99 -26.13
N ARG A 98 -9.94 8.76 -26.80
CA ARG A 98 -8.53 8.39 -27.02
C ARG A 98 -7.72 8.42 -25.73
N SER A 99 -7.95 9.41 -24.87
CA SER A 99 -7.27 9.54 -23.58
C SER A 99 -7.63 8.41 -22.63
N ALA A 100 -8.90 7.99 -22.58
CA ALA A 100 -9.35 6.87 -21.77
C ALA A 100 -8.70 5.54 -22.19
N ALA A 101 -8.51 5.31 -23.50
CA ALA A 101 -7.78 4.15 -24.00
C ALA A 101 -6.31 4.15 -23.54
N THR A 102 -5.64 5.31 -23.61
CA THR A 102 -4.24 5.43 -23.15
C THR A 102 -4.09 5.33 -21.63
N ALA A 103 -5.09 5.75 -20.85
CA ALA A 103 -5.09 5.63 -19.40
C ALA A 103 -5.14 4.15 -18.98
N ARG A 104 -6.04 3.37 -19.58
CA ARG A 104 -6.16 1.92 -19.31
C ARG A 104 -4.87 1.16 -19.61
N LEU A 105 -4.16 1.51 -20.68
CA LEU A 105 -2.87 0.90 -21.00
C LEU A 105 -1.79 1.19 -19.95
N LYS A 106 -1.79 2.40 -19.38
CA LYS A 106 -0.85 2.76 -18.31
C LYS A 106 -1.20 2.08 -16.99
N GLU A 107 -2.48 2.03 -16.65
CA GLU A 107 -2.97 1.31 -15.46
C GLU A 107 -2.68 -0.19 -15.55
N ALA A 108 -2.85 -0.81 -16.72
CA ALA A 108 -2.50 -2.21 -16.95
C ALA A 108 -1.00 -2.46 -16.72
N LYS A 109 -0.13 -1.62 -17.31
CA LYS A 109 1.32 -1.71 -17.09
C LYS A 109 1.72 -1.49 -15.63
N GLN A 110 1.06 -0.57 -14.92
CA GLN A 110 1.34 -0.35 -13.49
C GLN A 110 0.94 -1.56 -12.64
N LYS A 111 -0.19 -2.21 -12.95
CA LYS A 111 -0.59 -3.44 -12.27
C LYS A 111 0.37 -4.60 -12.52
N GLU A 112 0.87 -4.73 -13.75
CA GLU A 112 1.88 -5.74 -14.09
C GLU A 112 3.18 -5.54 -13.29
N LEU A 113 3.62 -4.28 -13.13
CA LEU A 113 4.79 -3.95 -12.31
C LEU A 113 4.55 -4.25 -10.83
N GLN A 114 3.38 -3.90 -10.28
CA GLN A 114 3.02 -4.23 -8.90
C GLN A 114 3.04 -5.74 -8.64
N LEU A 115 2.50 -6.54 -9.56
CA LEU A 115 2.55 -8.00 -9.48
C LEU A 115 3.97 -8.57 -9.64
N GLN A 116 4.89 -7.86 -10.27
CA GLN A 116 6.30 -8.25 -10.30
C GLN A 116 6.98 -7.95 -8.96
N GLU A 117 6.73 -6.78 -8.39
CA GLU A 117 7.27 -6.38 -7.09
C GLU A 117 6.76 -7.30 -5.96
N GLU A 118 5.48 -7.66 -5.97
CA GLU A 118 4.89 -8.62 -5.01
C GLU A 118 5.57 -10.00 -5.11
N ARG A 119 5.78 -10.51 -6.33
CA ARG A 119 6.48 -11.79 -6.53
C ARG A 119 7.94 -11.75 -6.08
N GLU A 120 8.63 -10.63 -6.28
CA GLU A 120 10.00 -10.46 -5.81
C GLU A 120 10.06 -10.42 -4.28
N LEU A 121 9.10 -9.74 -3.64
CA LEU A 121 8.95 -9.72 -2.18
C LEU A 121 8.68 -11.12 -1.62
N GLU A 122 7.78 -11.88 -2.23
CA GLU A 122 7.49 -13.27 -1.85
C GLU A 122 8.74 -14.16 -1.93
N ALA A 123 9.51 -14.07 -3.03
CA ALA A 123 10.75 -14.85 -3.18
C ALA A 123 11.80 -14.48 -2.12
N ARG A 124 11.93 -13.20 -1.78
CA ARG A 124 12.82 -12.74 -0.69
C ARG A 124 12.35 -13.24 0.68
N PHE A 125 11.04 -13.29 0.90
CA PHE A 125 10.46 -13.80 2.14
C PHE A 125 10.70 -15.31 2.30
N GLU A 126 10.44 -16.08 1.25
CA GLU A 126 10.69 -17.53 1.22
C GLU A 126 12.17 -17.85 1.47
N TYR A 127 13.07 -17.06 0.89
CA TYR A 127 14.51 -17.16 1.17
C TYR A 127 14.82 -16.89 2.65
N LEU A 128 14.27 -15.82 3.23
CA LEU A 128 14.46 -15.51 4.66
C LEU A 128 13.94 -16.62 5.56
N GLU A 129 12.76 -17.17 5.25
CA GLU A 129 12.15 -18.27 5.99
C GLU A 129 13.05 -19.51 5.97
N SER A 130 13.62 -19.84 4.81
CA SER A 130 14.58 -20.94 4.68
C SER A 130 15.83 -20.76 5.55
N GLN A 131 16.33 -19.52 5.67
CA GLN A 131 17.47 -19.21 6.53
C GLN A 131 17.12 -19.38 8.01
N VAL A 132 15.94 -18.95 8.43
CA VAL A 132 15.48 -19.10 9.82
C VAL A 132 15.36 -20.58 10.17
N VAL A 133 14.74 -21.38 9.32
CA VAL A 133 14.63 -22.83 9.52
C VAL A 133 16.01 -23.48 9.60
N TRP A 134 16.95 -23.06 8.76
CA TRP A 134 18.33 -23.55 8.80
C TRP A 134 19.02 -23.21 10.14
N LEU A 135 18.85 -21.97 10.63
CA LEU A 135 19.40 -21.53 11.91
C LEU A 135 18.79 -22.31 13.08
N GLU A 136 17.47 -22.50 13.10
CA GLU A 136 16.78 -23.30 14.12
C GLU A 136 17.32 -24.73 14.17
N ASN A 137 17.51 -25.37 13.01
CA ASN A 137 18.10 -26.70 12.93
C ASN A 137 19.54 -26.73 13.44
N CYS A 138 20.34 -25.69 13.14
CA CYS A 138 21.71 -25.59 13.60
C CYS A 138 21.79 -25.42 15.13
N LEU A 139 20.91 -24.60 15.71
CA LEU A 139 20.77 -24.45 17.16
C LEU A 139 20.37 -25.77 17.82
N MET A 140 19.40 -26.48 17.25
CA MET A 140 18.93 -27.76 17.77
C MET A 140 20.05 -28.81 17.78
N ALA A 141 20.89 -28.83 16.72
CA ALA A 141 22.06 -29.71 16.66
C ALA A 141 23.09 -29.39 17.75
N ILE A 142 23.38 -28.11 17.97
CA ILE A 142 24.31 -27.66 19.03
C ILE A 142 23.76 -28.04 20.41
N THR A 143 22.48 -27.79 20.69
CA THR A 143 21.86 -28.14 21.97
C THR A 143 21.97 -29.63 22.25
N LYS A 144 21.72 -30.48 21.24
CA LYS A 144 21.84 -31.94 21.38
C LYS A 144 23.28 -32.41 21.65
N ILE A 145 24.27 -31.76 21.04
CA ILE A 145 25.69 -32.03 21.32
C ILE A 145 26.03 -31.67 22.78
N ILE A 146 25.55 -30.52 23.26
CA ILE A 146 25.76 -30.08 24.64
C ILE A 146 25.10 -31.04 25.64
N GLU A 147 23.84 -31.46 25.40
CA GLU A 147 23.15 -32.43 26.25
C GLU A 147 23.91 -33.75 26.34
N ASN A 148 24.42 -34.25 25.22
CA ASN A 148 25.23 -35.47 25.20
C ASN A 148 26.54 -35.32 25.98
N GLU A 149 27.25 -34.20 25.82
CA GLU A 149 28.51 -33.95 26.54
C GLU A 149 28.28 -33.79 28.06
N ILE A 150 27.19 -33.12 28.47
CA ILE A 150 26.85 -33.02 29.90
C ILE A 150 26.46 -34.40 30.45
N GLY A 151 25.69 -35.19 29.68
CA GLY A 151 25.30 -36.55 30.06
C GLY A 151 26.51 -37.46 30.30
N THR A 152 27.49 -37.46 29.40
CA THR A 152 28.72 -38.26 29.55
C THR A 152 29.55 -37.80 30.75
N ARG A 153 29.70 -36.49 30.96
CA ARG A 153 30.41 -35.92 32.12
C ARG A 153 29.75 -36.31 33.45
N LEU A 154 28.41 -36.29 33.50
CA LEU A 154 27.65 -36.64 34.68
C LEU A 154 27.77 -38.12 35.04
N GLU A 155 27.72 -39.02 34.04
CA GLU A 155 27.91 -40.45 34.27
C GLU A 155 29.31 -40.77 34.82
N VAL A 156 30.35 -40.12 34.30
CA VAL A 156 31.73 -40.28 34.80
C VAL A 156 31.81 -39.86 36.27
N LEU A 157 31.33 -38.66 36.62
CA LEU A 157 31.34 -38.18 38.01
C LEU A 157 30.54 -39.09 38.96
N VAL A 158 29.39 -39.61 38.52
CA VAL A 158 28.59 -40.56 39.30
C VAL A 158 29.34 -41.88 39.53
N THR A 159 30.07 -42.38 38.53
CA THR A 159 30.89 -43.59 38.70
C THR A 159 32.09 -43.37 39.60
N GLU A 160 32.71 -42.20 39.55
CA GLU A 160 33.82 -41.82 40.43
C GLU A 160 33.37 -41.69 41.88
N ASP A 161 32.24 -41.04 42.15
CA ASP A 161 31.67 -40.90 43.50
C ASP A 161 31.29 -42.26 44.10
N LYS A 162 30.69 -43.16 43.29
CA LYS A 162 30.41 -44.54 43.70
C LYS A 162 31.69 -45.29 44.09
N ARG A 163 32.75 -45.14 43.28
CA ARG A 163 34.05 -45.79 43.53
C ARG A 163 34.74 -45.20 44.77
N TYR A 164 34.53 -43.92 45.07
CA TYR A 164 35.05 -43.26 46.28
C TYR A 164 34.33 -43.76 47.54
N LYS A 165 33.00 -43.82 47.50
CA LYS A 165 32.18 -44.36 48.61
C LYS A 165 32.46 -45.84 48.88
N GLU A 166 32.70 -46.64 47.85
CA GLU A 166 33.04 -48.05 48.02
C GLU A 166 34.42 -48.24 48.69
N LYS A 167 35.40 -47.38 48.37
CA LYS A 167 36.71 -47.34 49.05
C LYS A 167 36.61 -46.85 50.50
N GLU A 168 35.77 -45.87 50.79
CA GLU A 168 35.49 -45.39 52.15
C GLU A 168 34.82 -46.48 52.99
N ILE A 169 33.79 -47.15 52.46
CA ILE A 169 33.08 -48.24 53.14
C ILE A 169 34.02 -49.43 53.38
N MET A 170 34.93 -49.72 52.46
CA MET A 170 35.94 -50.78 52.60
C MET A 170 37.00 -50.46 53.66
N LYS A 171 37.30 -49.18 53.92
CA LYS A 171 38.17 -48.76 55.03
C LYS A 171 37.49 -48.79 56.40
N LEU A 172 36.15 -48.76 56.45
CA LEU A 172 35.38 -48.48 57.67
C LEU A 172 34.78 -49.69 58.41
N LYS A 173 35.14 -50.96 58.12
CA LYS A 173 34.74 -52.11 58.97
C LYS A 173 35.84 -53.17 59.14
N PRO A 174 36.24 -53.57 60.39
CA PRO A 174 35.63 -53.30 61.69
C PRO A 174 36.54 -52.62 62.75
N LEU A 175 36.01 -51.58 63.42
CA LEU A 175 35.93 -51.56 64.89
C LEU A 175 34.43 -51.52 65.24
N ARG A 176 34.00 -52.39 66.15
CA ARG A 176 32.58 -52.73 66.39
C ARG A 176 31.88 -51.82 67.41
N ALA A 177 30.55 -51.72 67.23
CA ALA A 177 29.46 -51.75 68.22
C ALA A 177 29.21 -50.58 69.20
N HIS A 178 27.91 -50.25 69.33
CA HIS A 178 27.25 -49.36 70.31
C HIS A 178 27.65 -47.87 70.17
N ARG A 179 26.78 -46.86 70.26
CA ARG A 179 25.53 -46.67 70.99
C ARG A 179 24.84 -45.42 70.39
N ARG A 180 23.50 -45.39 70.34
CA ARG A 180 22.74 -44.16 69.98
C ARG A 180 22.89 -43.13 71.10
N GLU A 181 23.23 -41.89 70.77
CA GLU A 181 22.68 -40.71 71.44
C GLU A 181 22.82 -39.47 70.56
N GLN A 182 21.74 -38.69 70.50
CA GLN A 182 21.61 -37.45 69.73
C GLN A 182 22.47 -36.34 70.35
N GLN A 183 23.15 -35.56 69.50
CA GLN A 183 23.37 -34.16 69.82
C GLN A 183 23.38 -33.32 68.53
N ASN A 184 22.50 -32.31 68.54
CA ASN A 184 22.44 -31.21 67.60
C ASN A 184 23.82 -30.56 67.44
N LEU A 185 24.27 -30.42 66.19
CA LEU A 185 25.16 -29.32 65.80
C LEU A 185 24.94 -29.02 64.31
N ASP A 186 24.51 -27.78 64.09
CA ASP A 186 24.42 -27.10 62.81
C ASP A 186 25.78 -27.18 62.11
N MET A 187 25.85 -27.84 60.95
CA MET A 187 27.07 -27.91 60.14
C MET A 187 26.74 -27.37 58.75
N HIS A 188 27.13 -26.11 58.52
CA HIS A 188 27.13 -25.49 57.20
C HIS A 188 28.05 -26.31 56.28
N VAL A 189 27.46 -27.02 55.31
CA VAL A 189 28.19 -27.55 54.16
C VAL A 189 28.24 -26.45 53.13
N GLY A 190 29.24 -25.58 53.25
CA GLY A 190 29.68 -24.76 52.14
C GLY A 190 30.19 -25.70 51.05
N VAL A 191 29.48 -25.77 49.93
CA VAL A 191 30.07 -26.28 48.69
C VAL A 191 30.92 -25.13 48.18
N ASP A 192 32.22 -25.17 48.46
CA ASP A 192 33.19 -24.33 47.77
C ASP A 192 33.20 -24.77 46.31
N ILE A 193 32.37 -24.12 45.50
CA ILE A 193 32.52 -24.11 44.05
C ILE A 193 33.77 -23.28 43.81
N ASP A 194 34.84 -23.94 43.38
CA ASP A 194 36.10 -23.29 43.02
C ASP A 194 35.82 -22.19 41.97
N ASP A 195 35.83 -20.93 42.42
CA ASP A 195 35.47 -19.75 41.62
C ASP A 195 36.28 -19.67 40.31
N LYS A 196 37.46 -20.29 40.27
CA LYS A 196 38.30 -20.33 39.06
C LYS A 196 37.78 -21.25 37.96
N VAL A 197 37.02 -22.29 38.31
CA VAL A 197 36.40 -23.21 37.34
C VAL A 197 35.15 -22.56 36.72
N ALA A 198 34.40 -21.80 37.51
CA ALA A 198 33.27 -21.01 37.04
C ALA A 198 33.72 -19.87 36.10
N GLU A 199 34.84 -19.20 36.39
CA GLU A 199 35.44 -18.18 35.52
C GLU A 199 36.00 -18.75 34.20
N GLY A 200 36.59 -19.96 34.23
CA GLY A 200 37.10 -20.63 33.04
C GLY A 200 36.00 -21.11 32.08
N ALA A 201 34.89 -21.63 32.62
CA ALA A 201 33.73 -22.07 31.86
C ALA A 201 32.97 -20.88 31.25
N THR A 202 32.78 -19.80 32.01
CA THR A 202 32.12 -18.58 31.52
C THR A 202 32.94 -17.86 30.46
N SER A 203 34.26 -17.81 30.58
CA SER A 203 35.18 -17.26 29.56
C SER A 203 35.12 -18.04 28.24
N SER A 204 35.06 -19.36 28.31
CA SER A 204 35.00 -20.23 27.13
C SER A 204 33.64 -20.14 26.43
N ILE A 205 32.55 -20.14 27.20
CA ILE A 205 31.19 -19.94 26.68
C ILE A 205 31.03 -18.54 26.09
N ALA A 206 31.58 -17.50 26.72
CA ALA A 206 31.55 -16.14 26.22
C ALA A 206 32.34 -15.98 24.91
N LYS A 207 33.49 -16.67 24.78
CA LYS A 207 34.26 -16.68 23.54
C LYS A 207 33.53 -17.39 22.41
N VAL A 208 32.88 -18.52 22.70
CA VAL A 208 32.06 -19.25 21.71
C VAL A 208 30.87 -18.39 21.27
N TRP A 209 30.19 -17.72 22.21
CA TRP A 209 29.10 -16.77 21.90
C TRP A 209 29.56 -15.57 21.07
N ALA A 210 30.73 -15.00 21.38
CA ALA A 210 31.28 -13.88 20.61
C ALA A 210 31.72 -14.30 19.19
N THR A 211 32.21 -15.52 19.02
CA THR A 211 32.59 -16.04 17.69
C THR A 211 31.38 -16.42 16.85
N THR A 212 30.34 -17.02 17.44
CA THR A 212 29.09 -17.30 16.72
C THR A 212 28.35 -16.01 16.37
N TYR A 213 28.26 -15.02 17.26
CA TYR A 213 27.67 -13.72 16.96
C TYR A 213 28.39 -12.99 15.81
N ASN A 214 29.73 -12.99 15.80
CA ASN A 214 30.51 -12.39 14.72
C ASN A 214 30.35 -13.16 13.39
N ALA A 215 30.24 -14.49 13.42
CA ALA A 215 29.98 -15.28 12.22
C ALA A 215 28.58 -15.05 11.64
N VAL A 216 27.55 -14.95 12.51
CA VAL A 216 26.17 -14.69 12.10
C VAL A 216 26.01 -13.26 11.59
N SER A 217 26.60 -12.26 12.25
CA SER A 217 26.55 -10.86 11.79
C SER A 217 27.31 -10.62 10.48
N GLY A 218 28.28 -11.46 10.14
CA GLY A 218 28.96 -11.45 8.84
C GLY A 218 28.11 -12.01 7.68
N LEU A 219 27.08 -12.82 7.98
CA LEU A 219 26.20 -13.43 6.97
C LEU A 219 25.08 -12.49 6.49
N PHE A 220 24.82 -11.41 7.24
CA PHE A 220 23.77 -10.41 6.98
C PHE A 220 24.31 -9.09 6.39
N LYS A 221 25.59 -9.04 5.99
CA LYS A 221 26.22 -7.93 5.24
C LYS A 221 26.45 -8.33 3.79
#